data_AF-A0A966TP14-F1
#
_entry.id   AF-A0A966TP14-F1
#
_cell.length_a   1.000
_cell.length_b   1.000
_cell.length_c   1.000
_cell.angle_alpha   90.00
_cell.angle_beta   90.00
_cell.angle_gamma   90.00
#
_symmetry.space_group_name_H-M   'P 1'
#
loop_
_entity.id
_entity.type
_entity.pdbx_description
1 polymer ?
#
loop_
_entity_poly.entity_id
_entity_poly.type
_entity_poly.pdbx_seq_one_letter_code
_entity_poly.pdbx_strand_id
1 'polypeptide(L)'
;MARGHYEPKRPAGYAGLLAVFVLFVIFLYGPMATIFILSFQGPEGGLTFPLQGLSLHWFHKLAQGLGVVDIGAALKRSLLLGLVVMS
;
A
#
# COMPACT_ATOMS: atom_id res chain seq x y z
N MET A 1 -30.59 0.73 -42.13
CA MET A 1 -30.01 -0.43 -41.42
C MET A 1 -29.69 -0.01 -40.00
N ALA A 2 -30.50 -0.44 -39.03
CA ALA A 2 -30.31 -0.12 -37.62
C ALA A 2 -29.12 -0.94 -37.08
N ARG A 3 -28.09 -0.27 -36.55
CA ARG A 3 -27.03 -0.94 -35.78
C ARG A 3 -27.65 -1.33 -34.45
N GLY A 4 -27.99 -2.62 -34.29
CA GLY A 4 -28.38 -3.15 -32.98
C GLY A 4 -27.23 -2.95 -32.01
N HIS A 5 -27.47 -2.22 -30.93
CA HIS A 5 -26.53 -2.12 -29.82
C HIS A 5 -26.45 -3.49 -29.15
N TYR A 6 -25.41 -4.26 -29.46
CA TYR A 6 -25.11 -5.50 -28.76
C TYR A 6 -24.64 -5.13 -27.35
N GLU A 7 -25.51 -5.27 -26.35
CA GLU A 7 -25.08 -5.28 -24.96
C GLU A 7 -24.62 -6.70 -24.60
N PRO A 8 -23.31 -6.94 -24.43
CA PRO A 8 -22.83 -8.23 -23.98
C PRO A 8 -23.38 -8.53 -22.59
N LYS A 9 -24.17 -9.60 -22.46
CA LYS A 9 -24.60 -10.11 -21.16
C LYS A 9 -23.37 -10.57 -20.37
N ARG A 10 -23.18 -10.02 -19.17
CA ARG A 10 -22.13 -10.48 -18.25
C ARG A 10 -22.37 -11.95 -17.89
N PRO A 11 -21.33 -12.79 -17.91
CA PRO A 11 -21.47 -14.22 -17.59
C PRO A 11 -21.94 -14.38 -16.13
N ALA A 12 -22.75 -15.40 -15.86
CA ALA A 12 -23.44 -15.59 -14.58
C ALA A 12 -22.49 -15.63 -13.36
N GLY A 13 -21.24 -16.08 -13.53
CA GLY A 13 -20.23 -16.14 -12.47
C GLY A 13 -19.47 -14.83 -12.22
N TYR A 14 -19.65 -13.80 -13.07
CA TYR A 14 -18.85 -12.58 -13.02
C TYR A 14 -18.92 -11.88 -11.66
N ALA A 15 -20.13 -11.69 -11.12
CA ALA A 15 -20.31 -10.98 -9.86
C ALA A 15 -19.69 -11.72 -8.67
N GLY A 16 -19.81 -13.06 -8.63
CA GLY A 16 -19.22 -13.87 -7.58
C GLY A 16 -17.69 -13.87 -7.62
N LEU A 17 -17.11 -14.04 -8.82
CA LEU A 17 -15.66 -13.97 -9.01
C LEU A 17 -15.10 -12.58 -8.69
N LEU A 18 -15.82 -11.52 -9.08
CA LEU A 18 -15.45 -10.15 -8.73
C LEU A 18 -15.47 -9.93 -7.22
N ALA A 19 -16.50 -10.42 -6.52
CA ALA A 19 -16.59 -10.31 -5.06
C ALA A 19 -15.42 -11.04 -4.38
N VAL A 20 -15.11 -12.27 -4.79
CA VAL A 20 -13.97 -13.03 -4.27
C VAL A 20 -12.65 -12.30 -4.54
N PHE A 21 -12.46 -11.80 -5.76
CA PHE A 21 -11.26 -11.05 -6.13
C PHE A 21 -11.09 -9.79 -5.29
N VAL A 22 -12.15 -8.99 -5.11
CA VAL A 22 -12.12 -7.77 -4.29
C VAL A 22 -11.84 -8.11 -2.82
N LEU A 23 -12.49 -9.13 -2.26
CA LEU A 23 -12.23 -9.58 -0.90
C LEU A 23 -10.80 -10.08 -0.73
N PHE A 24 -10.28 -10.81 -1.71
CA PHE A 24 -8.89 -11.27 -1.74
C PHE A 24 -7.91 -10.09 -1.74
N VAL A 25 -8.13 -9.06 -2.57
CA VAL A 25 -7.30 -7.84 -2.60
C VAL A 25 -7.39 -7.10 -1.26
N ILE A 26 -8.58 -6.91 -0.70
CA ILE A 26 -8.75 -6.26 0.61
C ILE A 26 -8.02 -7.05 1.69
N PHE A 27 -8.12 -8.37 1.70
CA PHE A 27 -7.42 -9.21 2.66
C PHE A 27 -5.90 -9.12 2.50
N LEU A 28 -5.41 -9.20 1.26
CA LEU A 28 -3.98 -9.15 0.95
C LEU A 28 -3.35 -7.80 1.36
N TYR A 29 -4.04 -6.69 1.07
CA TYR A 29 -3.52 -5.35 1.34
C TYR A 29 -4.01 -4.74 2.65
N GLY A 30 -4.96 -5.34 3.34
CA GLY A 30 -5.51 -4.85 4.62
C GLY A 30 -4.44 -4.64 5.69
N PRO A 31 -3.53 -5.60 5.94
CA PRO A 31 -2.41 -5.41 6.85
C PRO A 31 -1.46 -4.29 6.41
N MET A 32 -1.19 -4.18 5.10
CA MET A 32 -0.35 -3.11 4.55
C MET A 32 -1.00 -1.74 4.74
N ALA A 33 -2.31 -1.63 4.51
CA ALA A 33 -3.08 -0.42 4.74
C ALA A 33 -3.11 -0.05 6.23
N THR A 34 -3.19 -1.05 7.13
CA THR A 34 -3.10 -0.84 8.58
C THR A 34 -1.77 -0.21 8.96
N ILE A 35 -0.65 -0.82 8.57
CA ILE A 35 0.69 -0.30 8.88
C ILE A 35 0.89 1.09 8.24
N PHE A 36 0.41 1.29 7.01
CA PHE A 36 0.46 2.59 6.34
C PHE A 36 -0.31 3.67 7.11
N ILE A 37 -1.54 3.39 7.55
CA ILE A 37 -2.36 4.34 8.31
C ILE A 37 -1.70 4.64 9.68
N LEU A 38 -1.25 3.61 10.40
CA LEU A 38 -0.60 3.78 11.70
C LEU A 38 0.75 4.51 11.60
N SER A 39 1.41 4.50 10.42
CA SER A 39 2.65 5.27 10.20
C SER A 39 2.48 6.80 10.34
N PHE A 40 1.24 7.30 10.26
CA PHE A 40 0.90 8.70 10.49
C PHE A 40 0.67 9.03 11.97
N GLN A 41 1.01 8.15 12.91
CA GLN A 41 0.88 8.47 14.33
C GLN A 41 2.09 9.24 14.86
N GLY A 42 1.91 9.90 16.00
CA GLY A 42 3.01 10.51 16.75
C GLY A 42 3.73 9.51 17.68
N PRO A 43 4.67 9.99 18.51
CA PRO A 43 5.36 9.19 19.52
C PRO A 43 4.43 8.48 20.51
N GLU A 44 3.30 9.11 20.83
CA GLU A 44 2.29 8.57 21.74
C GLU A 44 1.38 7.51 21.07
N GLY A 45 1.54 7.27 19.77
CA GLY A 45 0.71 6.31 19.03
C GLY A 45 1.10 4.85 19.26
N GLY A 46 0.10 3.99 19.46
CA GLY A 46 0.29 2.54 19.58
C GLY A 46 0.40 1.80 18.23
N LEU A 47 0.67 0.49 18.28
CA LEU A 47 0.81 -0.38 17.09
C LEU A 47 -0.51 -0.96 16.56
N THR A 48 -1.64 -0.59 17.17
CA THR A 48 -2.97 -1.14 16.86
C THR A 48 -4.01 -0.05 16.77
N PHE A 49 -5.10 -0.31 16.07
CA PHE A 49 -6.27 0.57 16.07
C PHE A 49 -6.93 0.68 17.45
N PRO A 50 -7.63 1.79 17.75
CA PRO A 50 -7.84 2.97 16.88
C PRO A 50 -6.59 3.87 16.76
N LEU A 51 -6.49 4.61 15.65
CA LEU A 51 -5.42 5.57 15.40
C LEU A 51 -5.43 6.67 16.49
N GLN A 52 -4.27 6.92 17.09
CA GLN A 52 -4.08 7.97 18.09
C GLN A 52 -3.37 9.18 17.48
N GLY A 53 -4.18 10.16 17.07
CA GLY A 53 -3.70 11.40 16.45
C GLY A 53 -3.13 11.21 15.03
N LEU A 54 -2.95 12.33 14.33
CA LEU A 54 -2.31 12.37 13.00
C LEU A 54 -1.06 13.25 13.08
N SER A 55 0.06 12.74 12.58
CA SER A 55 1.38 13.34 12.71
C SER A 55 2.30 12.90 11.57
N LEU A 56 3.25 13.77 11.24
CA LEU A 56 4.36 13.45 10.33
C LEU A 56 5.68 13.19 11.09
N HIS A 57 5.61 13.01 12.41
CA HIS A 57 6.77 12.88 13.29
C HIS A 57 7.76 11.81 12.78
N TRP A 58 7.27 10.59 12.52
CA TRP A 58 8.12 9.48 12.10
C TRP A 58 8.71 9.67 10.70
N PHE A 59 7.98 10.29 9.77
CA PHE A 59 8.52 10.66 8.47
C PHE A 59 9.67 11.66 8.58
N HIS A 60 9.53 12.65 9.47
CA HIS A 60 10.58 13.63 9.73
C HIS A 60 11.81 12.97 10.40
N LYS A 61 11.58 12.06 11.36
CA LYS A 61 12.65 11.26 11.98
C LYS A 61 13.36 10.36 10.98
N LEU A 62 12.64 9.76 10.05
CA LEU A 62 13.20 8.95 8.97
C LEU A 62 14.11 9.79 8.07
N ALA A 63 13.67 11.00 7.71
CA ALA A 63 14.44 11.92 6.87
C ALA A 63 15.69 12.49 7.58
N GLN A 64 15.63 12.66 8.90
CA GLN A 64 16.78 13.09 9.72
C GLN A 64 17.85 11.99 9.89
N GLY A 65 17.53 10.74 9.57
CA GLY A 65 18.37 9.59 9.85
C GLY A 65 18.16 9.05 11.27
N LEU A 66 18.03 7.73 11.39
CA LEU A 66 17.87 7.05 12.69
C LEU A 66 19.26 6.72 13.27
N GLY A 67 19.92 7.73 13.82
CA GLY A 67 21.22 7.59 14.48
C GLY A 67 22.36 7.23 13.51
N VAL A 68 22.96 6.06 13.68
CA VAL A 68 24.12 5.59 12.88
C VAL A 68 23.69 5.12 11.47
N VAL A 69 22.39 4.91 11.25
CA VAL A 69 21.87 4.36 9.99
C VAL A 69 21.48 5.50 9.04
N ASP A 70 22.24 5.63 7.95
CA ASP A 70 21.89 6.49 6.81
C ASP A 70 20.85 5.80 5.91
N ILE A 71 19.58 6.08 6.18
CA ILE A 71 18.42 5.50 5.49
C ILE A 71 18.42 5.90 4.01
N GLY A 72 18.83 7.14 3.69
CA GLY A 72 18.88 7.64 2.32
C GLY A 72 19.93 6.89 1.49
N ALA A 73 21.13 6.69 2.05
CA ALA A 73 22.17 5.90 1.41
C ALA A 73 21.78 4.43 1.27
N ALA A 74 21.13 3.85 2.27
CA ALA A 74 20.62 2.47 2.20
C ALA A 74 19.59 2.30 1.08
N LEU A 75 18.62 3.21 0.97
CA LEU A 75 17.61 3.21 -0.10
C LEU A 75 18.27 3.34 -1.48
N LYS A 76 19.20 4.29 -1.64
CA LYS A 76 19.94 4.48 -2.89
C LYS A 76 20.68 3.23 -3.32
N ARG A 77 21.38 2.57 -2.38
CA ARG A 77 22.09 1.31 -2.63
C ARG A 77 21.12 0.23 -3.09
N SER A 78 20.01 0.03 -2.39
CA SER A 78 18.99 -0.96 -2.77
C SER A 78 18.38 -0.70 -4.14
N LEU A 79 18.08 0.56 -4.48
CA LEU A 79 17.56 0.93 -5.79
C LEU A 79 18.57 0.66 -6.92
N LEU A 80 19.83 1.05 -6.72
CA LEU A 80 20.90 0.77 -7.69
C LEU A 80 21.08 -0.74 -7.90
N LEU A 81 21.11 -1.50 -6.82
CA LEU A 81 21.26 -2.95 -6.87
C LEU A 81 20.09 -3.60 -7.59
N GLY A 82 18.86 -3.14 -7.34
CA GLY A 82 17.67 -3.61 -8.05
C GLY A 82 17.74 -3.35 -9.56
N LEU A 83 18.15 -2.13 -9.97
CA LEU A 83 18.31 -1.80 -11.38
C LEU A 83 19.40 -2.64 -12.06
N VAL A 84 20.53 -2.86 -11.40
CA VAL A 84 21.66 -3.67 -11.92
C VAL A 84 21.28 -5.15 -12.05
N VAL A 85 20.46 -5.68 -11.15
CA VAL A 85 20.01 -7.09 -11.24
C VAL A 85 18.94 -7.27 -12.31
N MET A 86 18.13 -6.25 -12.56
CA MET A 86 17.04 -6.28 -13.55
C MET A 86 17.48 -5.94 -14.99
N SER A 87 18.71 -5.43 -15.17
CA SER A 87 19.32 -5.16 -16.48
C SER A 87 20.00 -6.39 -17.07
#